data_AF-A0A0Q9PEE7-F1
#
_entry.id   AF-A0A0Q9PEE7-F1
#
_cell.length_a   1.000
_cell.length_b   1.000
_cell.length_c   1.000
_cell.angle_alpha   90.00
_cell.angle_beta   90.00
_cell.angle_gamma   90.00
#
_symmetry.space_group_name_H-M   'P 1'
#
loop_
_entity.id
_entity.type
_entity.pdbx_description
1 polymer ?
#
loop_
_entity_poly.entity_id
_entity_poly.type
_entity_poly.pdbx_seq_one_letter_code
_entity_poly.pdbx_strand_id
1 'polypeptide(L)'
;METGLDPDGILERLQLARLALQRDRLAQAIGGTPEAACLTASYEQLGAVHQARLLLSADLGEWLALWEKERNEGVHSTSLAQLEELLDSERIAASALGGMPCPLDEAKGRIWSPMGDYSFLHQGGSVEVIPAPRIGDVIAIDFDSPLARSMDYASGVLSQPPLPLDETEKTRAVEVLQAGLELIDASMPYYGRLIREFTRRIIVRKSLESVSDAVPGASIFASEHMTRQIGAIRMLNPHLPEFSAAMAAEKILHESIHNYLAACEYVHGSFCHRGNEVRPVSPWSGNPIPNSSFIHAVFVYFACFKLMEAAGEAGLLSAPEHDQARIRARTLQFVSGFLSNQSMTDFLITAEGVDAVLLERLDAMQEAIRARVRVEEEDVEYA
;
A
#
# COMPACT_ATOMS: atom_id res chain seq x y z
N MET A 1 2.72 20.80 -24.88
CA MET A 1 3.54 21.40 -23.80
C MET A 1 4.16 20.25 -23.03
N GLU A 2 5.33 19.80 -23.47
CA GLU A 2 6.19 18.92 -22.68
C GLU A 2 6.79 19.76 -21.56
N THR A 3 6.23 19.68 -20.36
CA THR A 3 6.96 20.16 -19.18
C THR A 3 8.08 19.16 -18.95
N GLY A 4 9.31 19.54 -19.31
CA GLY A 4 10.57 18.80 -19.09
C GLY A 4 10.92 18.64 -17.59
N LEU A 5 9.94 18.25 -16.79
CA LEU A 5 10.14 17.76 -15.45
C LEU A 5 10.54 16.31 -15.58
N ASP A 6 11.79 16.04 -15.22
CA ASP A 6 12.26 14.69 -14.96
C ASP A 6 11.26 13.96 -14.05
N PRO A 7 10.54 12.93 -14.56
CA PRO A 7 9.57 12.16 -13.79
C PRO A 7 10.19 11.62 -12.50
N ASP A 8 11.49 11.36 -12.53
CA ASP A 8 12.29 10.84 -11.43
C ASP A 8 12.33 11.83 -10.27
N GLY A 9 12.55 13.10 -10.60
CA GLY A 9 12.54 14.17 -9.61
C GLY A 9 11.18 14.39 -8.98
N ILE A 10 10.06 14.01 -9.62
CA ILE A 10 8.72 14.18 -9.05
C ILE A 10 8.52 13.22 -7.87
N LEU A 11 8.81 11.93 -8.07
CA LEU A 11 8.64 10.91 -7.02
C LEU A 11 9.52 11.22 -5.81
N GLU A 12 10.79 11.57 -6.03
CA GLU A 12 11.72 11.93 -4.97
C GLU A 12 11.27 13.19 -4.21
N ARG A 13 10.88 14.25 -4.92
CA ARG A 13 10.40 15.49 -4.27
C ARG A 13 9.16 15.23 -3.42
N LEU A 14 8.24 14.40 -3.89
CA LEU A 14 7.05 14.05 -3.13
C LEU A 14 7.42 13.29 -1.85
N GLN A 15 8.35 12.33 -1.93
CA GLN A 15 8.79 11.58 -0.76
C GLN A 15 9.55 12.46 0.25
N LEU A 16 10.40 13.37 -0.22
CA LEU A 16 11.09 14.35 0.64
C LEU A 16 10.11 15.30 1.31
N ALA A 17 9.10 15.79 0.59
CA ALA A 17 8.04 16.62 1.15
C ALA A 17 7.22 15.86 2.20
N ARG A 18 6.90 14.58 1.94
CA ARG A 18 6.24 13.69 2.90
C ARG A 18 7.08 13.53 4.17
N LEU A 19 8.37 13.26 4.04
CA LEU A 19 9.31 13.15 5.18
C LEU A 19 9.33 14.42 6.03
N ALA A 20 9.42 15.59 5.39
CA ALA A 20 9.40 16.88 6.09
C ALA A 20 8.09 17.07 6.87
N LEU A 21 6.94 16.81 6.24
CA LEU A 21 5.64 16.97 6.88
C LEU A 21 5.42 15.97 8.03
N GLN A 22 5.85 14.72 7.86
CA GLN A 22 5.82 13.71 8.94
C GLN A 22 6.67 14.16 10.13
N ARG A 23 7.86 14.72 9.88
CA ARG A 23 8.74 15.27 10.92
C ARG A 23 8.07 16.43 11.67
N ASP A 24 7.47 17.36 10.95
CA ASP A 24 6.80 18.52 11.55
C ASP A 24 5.62 18.09 12.42
N ARG A 25 4.83 17.10 11.97
CA ARG A 25 3.71 16.55 12.74
C ARG A 25 4.19 15.78 13.98
N LEU A 26 5.26 14.99 13.86
CA LEU A 26 5.88 14.33 15.01
C LEU A 26 6.37 15.37 16.04
N ALA A 27 7.03 16.44 15.59
CA ALA A 27 7.49 17.51 16.47
C ALA A 27 6.31 18.22 17.17
N GLN A 28 5.20 18.45 16.46
CA GLN A 28 3.98 19.00 17.06
C GLN A 28 3.34 18.05 18.08
N ALA A 29 3.34 16.75 17.79
CA ALA A 29 2.80 15.73 18.69
C ALA A 29 3.61 15.63 19.99
N ILE A 30 4.93 15.66 19.88
CA ILE A 30 5.84 15.61 21.02
C ILE A 30 5.80 16.92 21.82
N GLY A 31 5.87 18.07 21.14
CA GLY A 31 6.04 19.39 21.77
C GLY A 31 4.90 19.84 22.69
N GLY A 32 3.74 19.17 22.64
CA GLY A 32 2.59 19.43 23.52
C GLY A 32 2.60 18.67 24.85
N THR A 33 3.66 17.93 25.17
CA THR A 33 3.67 16.93 26.26
C THR A 33 4.66 17.28 27.38
N PRO A 34 4.40 16.90 28.65
CA PRO A 34 5.40 16.97 29.73
C PRO A 34 6.69 16.18 29.41
N GLU A 35 6.57 15.10 28.63
CA GLU A 35 7.64 14.20 28.23
C GLU A 35 8.40 14.69 26.98
N ALA A 36 8.05 15.86 26.44
CA ALA A 36 8.53 16.37 25.15
C ALA A 36 10.05 16.33 25.00
N ALA A 37 10.78 16.73 26.05
CA ALA A 37 12.23 16.77 26.04
C ALA A 37 12.86 15.38 25.87
N CYS A 38 12.29 14.35 26.52
CA CYS A 38 12.80 12.98 26.48
C CYS A 38 12.56 12.33 25.10
N LEU A 39 11.34 12.49 24.57
CA LEU A 39 10.95 11.97 23.26
C LEU A 39 11.72 12.67 22.12
N THR A 40 11.87 13.99 22.20
CA THR A 40 12.65 14.76 21.23
C THR A 40 14.11 14.30 21.22
N ALA A 41 14.74 14.20 22.40
CA ALA A 41 16.10 13.73 22.52
C ALA A 41 16.27 12.30 21.98
N SER A 42 15.30 11.41 22.25
CA SER A 42 15.31 10.03 21.76
C SER A 42 15.25 9.97 20.23
N TYR A 43 14.41 10.80 19.61
CA TYR A 43 14.33 10.91 18.15
C TYR A 43 15.59 11.54 17.52
N GLU A 44 16.13 12.60 18.13
CA GLU A 44 17.35 13.27 17.65
C GLU A 44 18.60 12.39 17.72
N GLN A 45 18.64 11.44 18.66
CA GLN A 45 19.70 10.44 18.76
C GLN A 45 19.65 9.39 17.64
N LEU A 46 18.50 9.21 16.97
CA LEU A 46 18.44 8.37 15.78
C LEU A 46 19.26 9.07 14.68
N GLY A 47 20.22 8.36 14.09
CA GLY A 47 20.91 8.87 12.89
C GLY A 47 19.91 9.15 11.76
N ALA A 48 20.28 10.01 10.80
CA ALA A 48 19.38 10.50 9.75
C ALA A 48 18.66 9.38 8.97
N VAL A 49 19.32 8.24 8.73
CA VAL A 49 18.74 7.07 8.07
C VAL A 49 17.60 6.46 8.91
N HIS A 50 17.81 6.28 10.21
CA HIS A 50 16.83 5.71 11.13
C HIS A 50 15.67 6.67 11.41
N GLN A 51 15.94 7.98 11.45
CA GLN A 51 14.88 8.99 11.45
C GLN A 51 13.99 8.86 10.21
N ALA A 52 14.58 8.78 9.01
CA ALA A 52 13.82 8.62 7.77
C ALA A 52 13.01 7.31 7.74
N ARG A 53 13.60 6.20 8.22
CA ARG A 53 12.91 4.92 8.36
C ARG A 53 11.69 5.02 9.28
N LEU A 54 11.85 5.59 10.46
CA LEU A 54 10.74 5.78 11.40
C LEU A 54 9.62 6.65 10.77
N LEU A 55 9.98 7.78 10.16
CA LEU A 55 9.04 8.71 9.52
C LEU A 55 8.27 8.12 8.32
N LEU A 56 8.84 7.11 7.66
CA LEU A 56 8.20 6.41 6.54
C LEU A 56 7.51 5.11 6.95
N SER A 57 7.59 4.73 8.23
CA SER A 57 6.94 3.53 8.72
C SER A 57 5.42 3.69 8.74
N ALA A 58 4.73 2.60 8.39
CA ALA A 58 3.27 2.55 8.47
C ALA A 58 2.76 2.69 9.91
N ASP A 59 3.52 2.16 10.87
CA ASP A 59 3.19 2.17 12.29
C ASP A 59 3.21 3.60 12.87
N LEU A 60 4.24 4.41 12.56
CA LEU A 60 4.22 5.83 12.95
C LEU A 60 3.13 6.60 12.21
N GLY A 61 2.92 6.33 10.93
CA GLY A 61 1.85 6.96 10.15
C GLY A 61 0.47 6.75 10.77
N GLU A 62 0.19 5.53 11.25
CA GLU A 62 -1.06 5.24 11.93
C GLU A 62 -1.17 5.97 13.27
N TRP A 63 -0.11 5.94 14.07
CA TRP A 63 -0.06 6.63 15.35
C TRP A 63 -0.31 8.14 15.18
N LEU A 64 0.35 8.79 14.22
CA LEU A 64 0.16 10.22 13.95
C LEU A 64 -1.25 10.54 13.47
N ALA A 65 -1.85 9.69 12.63
CA ALA A 65 -3.22 9.90 12.16
C ALA A 65 -4.25 9.77 13.30
N LEU A 66 -4.03 8.86 14.25
CA LEU A 66 -4.85 8.74 15.46
C LEU A 66 -4.68 9.95 16.38
N TRP A 67 -3.44 10.36 16.64
CA TRP A 67 -3.13 11.55 17.43
C TRP A 67 -3.79 12.81 16.84
N GLU A 68 -3.74 13.01 15.52
CA GLU A 68 -4.38 14.17 14.87
C GLU A 68 -5.90 14.14 15.00
N LYS A 69 -6.52 12.97 14.81
CA LYS A 69 -7.96 12.80 14.98
C LYS A 69 -8.37 13.18 16.40
N GLU A 70 -7.69 12.64 17.38
CA GLU A 70 -7.95 12.89 18.79
C GLU A 70 -7.75 14.35 19.18
N ARG A 71 -6.65 14.96 18.73
CA ARG A 71 -6.39 16.40 18.91
C ARG A 71 -7.55 17.24 18.37
N ASN A 72 -8.08 16.90 17.20
CA ASN A 72 -9.21 17.63 16.60
C ASN A 72 -10.53 17.39 17.34
N GLU A 73 -10.71 16.20 17.93
CA GLU A 73 -11.88 15.83 18.74
C GLU A 73 -11.79 16.30 20.20
N GLY A 74 -10.64 16.84 20.63
CA GLY A 74 -10.38 17.22 22.03
C GLY A 74 -10.26 16.01 22.97
N VAL A 75 -9.96 14.84 22.42
CA VAL A 75 -9.73 13.58 23.16
C VAL A 75 -8.23 13.31 23.20
N HIS A 76 -7.74 12.61 24.22
CA HIS A 76 -6.32 12.23 24.35
C HIS A 76 -6.23 10.77 24.79
N SER A 77 -6.40 9.83 23.86
CA SER A 77 -6.35 8.38 24.11
C SER A 77 -5.15 7.68 23.47
N THR A 78 -4.51 8.30 22.48
CA THR A 78 -3.33 7.80 21.79
C THR A 78 -2.17 7.87 22.77
N SER A 79 -1.59 6.71 23.03
CA SER A 79 -0.61 6.57 24.09
C SER A 79 0.76 7.07 23.63
N LEU A 80 1.37 7.97 24.40
CA LEU A 80 2.79 8.32 24.22
C LEU A 80 3.70 7.10 24.40
N ALA A 81 3.28 6.09 25.19
CA ALA A 81 4.02 4.85 25.33
C ALA A 81 4.16 4.10 24.00
N GLN A 82 3.16 4.18 23.11
CA GLN A 82 3.28 3.58 21.77
C GLN A 82 4.35 4.30 20.94
N LEU A 83 4.44 5.62 21.01
CA LEU A 83 5.52 6.37 20.34
C LEU A 83 6.89 6.03 20.94
N GLU A 84 6.99 5.90 22.26
CA GLU A 84 8.21 5.45 22.93
C GLU A 84 8.63 4.05 22.46
N GLU A 85 7.68 3.12 22.31
CA GLU A 85 7.93 1.77 21.78
C GLU A 85 8.46 1.81 20.34
N LEU A 86 7.91 2.68 19.47
CA LEU A 86 8.40 2.84 18.10
C LEU A 86 9.83 3.42 18.07
N LEU A 87 10.11 4.43 18.89
CA LEU A 87 11.45 5.03 19.02
C LEU A 87 12.47 4.03 19.58
N ASP A 88 12.09 3.27 20.61
CA ASP A 88 12.94 2.23 21.20
C ASP A 88 13.24 1.12 20.19
N SER A 89 12.23 0.69 19.44
CA SER A 89 12.38 -0.33 18.39
C SER A 89 13.33 0.12 17.28
N GLU A 90 13.25 1.38 16.85
CA GLU A 90 14.16 1.90 15.82
C GLU A 90 15.58 2.14 16.38
N ARG A 91 15.71 2.51 17.66
CA ARG A 91 17.02 2.59 18.34
C ARG A 91 17.68 1.22 18.44
N ILE A 92 16.92 0.18 18.78
CA ILE A 92 17.36 -1.21 18.77
C ILE A 92 17.85 -1.60 17.37
N ALA A 93 17.09 -1.25 16.33
CA ALA A 93 17.50 -1.47 14.95
C ALA A 93 18.81 -0.76 14.62
N ALA A 94 18.96 0.51 15.00
CA ALA A 94 20.19 1.28 14.78
C ALA A 94 21.40 0.66 15.47
N SER A 95 21.26 0.26 16.73
CA SER A 95 22.34 -0.40 17.46
C SER A 95 22.71 -1.75 16.85
N ALA A 96 21.72 -2.62 16.63
CA ALA A 96 21.96 -3.98 16.16
C ALA A 96 22.55 -4.03 14.74
N LEU A 97 22.04 -3.21 13.82
CA LEU A 97 22.55 -3.12 12.46
C LEU A 97 23.91 -2.40 12.37
N GLY A 98 24.20 -1.51 13.33
CA GLY A 98 25.49 -0.83 13.45
C GLY A 98 26.57 -1.66 14.16
N GLY A 99 26.26 -2.87 14.65
CA GLY A 99 27.19 -3.68 15.45
C GLY A 99 27.50 -3.11 16.84
N MET A 100 26.63 -2.23 17.34
CA MET A 100 26.74 -1.61 18.67
C MET A 100 26.00 -2.45 19.72
N PRO A 101 26.31 -2.28 21.03
CA PRO A 101 25.53 -2.91 22.10
C PRO A 101 24.04 -2.59 21.96
N CYS A 102 23.22 -3.64 21.86
CA CYS A 102 21.78 -3.51 21.64
C CYS A 102 21.05 -3.46 22.98
N PRO A 103 20.24 -2.42 23.25
CA PRO A 103 19.56 -2.25 24.54
C PRO A 103 18.29 -3.12 24.68
N LEU A 104 18.19 -4.22 23.94
CA LEU A 104 17.01 -5.10 23.99
C LEU A 104 17.01 -5.88 25.30
N ASP A 105 16.00 -5.64 26.13
CA ASP A 105 15.75 -6.39 27.35
C ASP A 105 15.34 -7.83 27.03
N GLU A 106 15.97 -8.81 27.69
CA GLU A 106 15.64 -10.23 27.59
C GLU A 106 14.16 -10.50 27.88
N ALA A 107 13.54 -9.73 28.78
CA ALA A 107 12.12 -9.85 29.10
C ALA A 107 11.18 -9.49 27.93
N LYS A 108 11.63 -8.65 26.98
CA LYS A 108 10.83 -8.29 25.79
C LYS A 108 10.82 -9.39 24.73
N GLY A 109 11.74 -10.35 24.79
CA GLY A 109 11.81 -11.50 23.89
C GLY A 109 12.10 -11.11 22.43
N ARG A 110 11.07 -10.74 21.66
CA ARG A 110 11.16 -10.35 20.25
C ARG A 110 10.54 -8.96 20.02
N ILE A 111 11.27 -8.09 19.33
CA ILE A 111 10.79 -6.78 18.88
C ILE A 111 10.85 -6.69 17.35
N TRP A 112 9.91 -5.97 16.76
CA TRP A 112 9.87 -5.69 15.33
C TRP A 112 10.27 -4.25 15.07
N SER A 113 11.08 -4.02 14.04
CA SER A 113 11.30 -2.66 13.54
C SER A 113 9.97 -2.04 13.08
N PRO A 114 9.75 -0.72 13.25
CA PRO A 114 8.56 -0.03 12.74
C PRO A 114 8.35 -0.22 11.22
N MET A 115 9.43 -0.35 10.47
CA MET A 115 9.38 -0.63 9.02
C MET A 115 8.95 -2.07 8.69
N GLY A 116 8.94 -2.97 9.67
CA GLY A 116 8.65 -4.39 9.54
C GLY A 116 9.67 -5.18 8.71
N ASP A 117 10.87 -4.61 8.49
CA ASP A 117 11.89 -5.22 7.65
C ASP A 117 12.96 -6.00 8.43
N TYR A 118 12.92 -5.90 9.76
CA TYR A 118 13.69 -6.70 10.70
C TYR A 118 12.87 -7.06 11.94
N SER A 119 13.18 -8.21 12.53
CA SER A 119 12.89 -8.54 13.93
C SER A 119 14.18 -8.79 14.70
N PHE A 120 14.15 -8.51 15.99
CA PHE A 120 15.27 -8.60 16.91
C PHE A 120 14.87 -9.55 18.03
N LEU A 121 15.63 -10.63 18.20
CA LEU A 121 15.34 -11.67 19.18
C LEU A 121 16.48 -11.75 20.18
N HIS A 122 16.19 -11.59 21.46
CA HIS A 122 17.19 -11.79 22.50
C HIS A 122 17.38 -13.30 22.75
N GLN A 123 18.57 -13.83 22.46
CA GLN A 123 18.95 -15.23 22.74
C GLN A 123 20.32 -15.28 23.41
N GLY A 124 20.36 -15.90 24.61
CA GLY A 124 21.62 -16.24 25.28
C GLY A 124 22.53 -15.05 25.58
N GLY A 125 21.97 -13.89 25.92
CA GLY A 125 22.72 -12.65 26.18
C GLY A 125 23.20 -11.91 24.93
N SER A 126 22.73 -12.32 23.75
CA SER A 126 22.99 -11.65 22.47
C SER A 126 21.68 -11.34 21.74
N VAL A 127 21.71 -10.35 20.85
CA VAL A 127 20.56 -10.00 20.01
C VAL A 127 20.80 -10.55 18.61
N GLU A 128 19.96 -11.49 18.21
CA GLU A 128 19.89 -12.00 16.85
C GLU A 128 19.07 -11.03 15.99
N VAL A 129 19.64 -10.60 14.87
CA VAL A 129 18.96 -9.78 13.86
C VAL A 129 18.40 -10.70 12.79
N ILE A 130 17.08 -10.74 12.66
CA ILE A 130 16.37 -11.59 11.70
C ILE A 130 15.75 -10.69 10.63
N PRO A 131 16.32 -10.61 9.41
CA PRO A 131 15.75 -9.81 8.33
C PRO A 131 14.45 -10.44 7.80
N ALA A 132 13.50 -9.60 7.44
CA ALA A 132 12.35 -10.03 6.66
C ALA A 132 12.78 -10.32 5.21
N PRO A 133 12.17 -11.31 4.52
CA PRO A 133 12.33 -11.47 3.08
C PRO A 133 11.94 -10.20 2.34
N ARG A 134 12.54 -9.96 1.17
CA ARG A 134 12.29 -8.75 0.38
C ARG A 134 11.99 -9.09 -1.08
N ILE A 135 11.15 -8.27 -1.71
CA ILE A 135 10.96 -8.25 -3.16
C ILE A 135 11.45 -6.91 -3.72
N GLY A 136 12.01 -6.96 -4.95
CA GLY A 136 12.58 -5.78 -5.61
C GLY A 136 13.61 -5.04 -4.75
N ASP A 137 14.34 -5.77 -3.90
CA ASP A 137 15.38 -5.34 -2.95
C ASP A 137 14.95 -4.41 -1.81
N VAL A 138 13.79 -3.76 -1.91
CA VAL A 138 13.40 -2.68 -0.99
C VAL A 138 12.11 -2.93 -0.21
N ILE A 139 11.24 -3.83 -0.68
CA ILE A 139 9.92 -4.05 -0.08
C ILE A 139 9.99 -5.28 0.82
N ALA A 140 9.83 -5.09 2.12
CA ALA A 140 9.81 -6.18 3.10
C ALA A 140 8.50 -6.98 3.02
N ILE A 141 8.59 -8.30 3.16
CA ILE A 141 7.47 -9.21 3.27
C ILE A 141 7.32 -9.64 4.73
N ASP A 142 6.25 -9.16 5.35
CA ASP A 142 5.96 -9.36 6.77
C ASP A 142 4.93 -10.47 6.96
N PHE A 143 5.36 -11.57 7.55
CA PHE A 143 4.53 -12.74 7.86
C PHE A 143 4.12 -12.83 9.32
N ASP A 144 4.86 -12.16 10.21
CA ASP A 144 4.98 -12.58 11.61
C ASP A 144 4.84 -11.44 12.61
N SER A 145 4.81 -10.18 12.17
CA SER A 145 4.62 -9.05 13.07
C SER A 145 3.27 -9.14 13.80
N PRO A 146 3.13 -8.45 14.96
CA PRO A 146 1.85 -8.33 15.64
C PRO A 146 0.74 -7.84 14.71
N LEU A 147 1.06 -6.94 13.76
CA LEU A 147 0.10 -6.44 12.79
C LEU A 147 -0.33 -7.53 11.80
N ALA A 148 0.59 -8.34 11.28
CA ALA A 148 0.29 -9.49 10.41
C ALA A 148 -0.64 -10.53 11.07
N ARG A 149 -0.57 -10.64 12.40
CA ARG A 149 -1.35 -11.58 13.22
C ARG A 149 -2.61 -10.97 13.84
N SER A 150 -2.81 -9.67 13.73
CA SER A 150 -3.96 -8.98 14.30
C SER A 150 -5.27 -9.38 13.60
N MET A 151 -6.39 -9.09 14.25
CA MET A 151 -7.74 -9.26 13.70
C MET A 151 -8.39 -7.88 13.58
N ASP A 152 -8.92 -7.58 12.41
CA ASP A 152 -9.70 -6.37 12.16
C ASP A 152 -10.94 -6.73 11.35
N TYR A 153 -12.10 -6.74 12.01
CA TYR A 153 -13.38 -7.13 11.39
C TYR A 153 -13.82 -6.20 10.26
N ALA A 154 -13.29 -4.97 10.19
CA ALA A 154 -13.58 -4.05 9.10
C ALA A 154 -12.65 -4.25 7.89
N SER A 155 -11.58 -5.03 8.04
CA SER A 155 -10.58 -5.24 7.00
C SER A 155 -10.98 -6.33 6.01
N GLY A 156 -10.77 -6.09 4.72
CA GLY A 156 -10.97 -7.12 3.68
C GLY A 156 -9.95 -8.27 3.74
N VAL A 157 -8.83 -8.06 4.44
CA VAL A 157 -7.69 -9.01 4.55
C VAL A 157 -7.58 -9.60 5.96
N LEU A 158 -7.75 -8.78 7.00
CA LEU A 158 -7.53 -9.17 8.40
C LEU A 158 -8.82 -9.55 9.16
N SER A 159 -9.96 -9.58 8.47
CA SER A 159 -11.25 -10.00 9.08
C SER A 159 -11.37 -11.49 9.32
N GLN A 160 -10.51 -12.30 8.70
CA GLN A 160 -10.51 -13.75 8.83
C GLN A 160 -9.44 -14.21 9.83
N PRO A 161 -9.69 -15.27 10.64
CA PRO A 161 -8.71 -15.80 11.58
C PRO A 161 -7.34 -16.06 10.95
N PRO A 162 -6.23 -15.73 11.63
CA PRO A 162 -4.90 -16.05 11.14
C PRO A 162 -4.62 -17.53 11.25
N LEU A 163 -3.98 -18.09 10.23
CA LEU A 163 -3.30 -19.37 10.30
C LEU A 163 -1.78 -19.15 10.18
N PRO A 164 -0.96 -20.00 10.80
CA PRO A 164 0.49 -19.95 10.63
C PRO A 164 0.87 -20.35 9.19
N LEU A 165 1.85 -19.63 8.63
CA LEU A 165 2.53 -20.00 7.39
C LEU A 165 3.76 -20.85 7.72
N ASP A 166 3.90 -22.00 7.06
CA ASP A 166 5.16 -22.74 7.09
C ASP A 166 6.21 -22.14 6.14
N GLU A 167 7.45 -22.62 6.20
CA GLU A 167 8.56 -22.06 5.39
C GLU A 167 8.39 -22.30 3.89
N THR A 168 7.70 -23.36 3.47
CA THR A 168 7.38 -23.63 2.06
C THR A 168 6.38 -22.60 1.56
N GLU A 169 5.35 -22.34 2.36
CA GLU A 169 4.31 -21.35 2.07
C GLU A 169 4.85 -19.92 2.05
N LYS A 170 5.73 -19.56 2.99
CA LYS A 170 6.43 -18.27 2.99
C LYS A 170 7.27 -18.11 1.73
N THR A 171 8.05 -19.14 1.37
CA THR A 171 8.88 -19.13 0.15
C THR A 171 8.01 -18.94 -1.08
N ARG A 172 6.92 -19.71 -1.20
CA ARG A 172 5.96 -19.58 -2.30
C ARG A 172 5.35 -18.18 -2.39
N ALA A 173 4.95 -17.60 -1.25
CA ALA A 173 4.43 -16.25 -1.20
C ALA A 173 5.47 -15.23 -1.68
N VAL A 174 6.73 -15.31 -1.23
CA VAL A 174 7.79 -14.41 -1.72
C VAL A 174 7.99 -14.56 -3.23
N GLU A 175 8.09 -15.79 -3.73
CA GLU A 175 8.31 -16.08 -5.15
C GLU A 175 7.20 -15.49 -6.04
N VAL A 176 5.93 -15.70 -5.69
CA VAL A 176 4.83 -15.20 -6.53
C VAL A 176 4.72 -13.67 -6.48
N LEU A 177 5.02 -13.06 -5.34
CA LEU A 177 5.02 -11.60 -5.21
C LEU A 177 6.19 -10.97 -5.96
N GLN A 178 7.36 -11.60 -5.91
CA GLN A 178 8.54 -11.20 -6.70
C GLN A 178 8.22 -11.30 -8.21
N ALA A 179 7.67 -12.43 -8.66
CA ALA A 179 7.26 -12.61 -10.05
C ALA A 179 6.20 -11.58 -10.50
N GLY A 180 5.27 -11.22 -9.60
CA GLY A 180 4.31 -10.15 -9.87
C GLY A 180 4.96 -8.78 -10.03
N LEU A 181 5.94 -8.45 -9.19
CA LEU A 181 6.70 -7.20 -9.32
C LEU A 181 7.54 -7.18 -10.60
N GLU A 182 8.20 -8.28 -10.97
CA GLU A 182 8.95 -8.42 -12.21
C GLU A 182 8.07 -8.26 -13.45
N LEU A 183 6.83 -8.78 -13.42
CA LEU A 183 5.86 -8.56 -14.48
C LEU A 183 5.53 -7.07 -14.65
N ILE A 184 5.37 -6.33 -13.54
CA ILE A 184 5.17 -4.88 -13.58
C ILE A 184 6.40 -4.18 -14.13
N ASP A 185 7.60 -4.55 -13.69
CA ASP A 185 8.84 -3.93 -14.17
C ASP A 185 9.04 -4.12 -15.67
N ALA A 186 8.73 -5.30 -16.18
CA ALA A 186 8.83 -5.61 -17.60
C ALA A 186 7.76 -4.89 -18.44
N SER A 187 6.54 -4.74 -17.91
CA SER A 187 5.40 -4.18 -18.65
C SER A 187 5.28 -2.67 -18.52
N MET A 188 5.60 -2.13 -17.34
CA MET A 188 5.44 -0.73 -16.97
C MET A 188 6.54 -0.25 -16.00
N PRO A 189 7.80 -0.08 -16.47
CA PRO A 189 8.95 0.20 -15.61
C PRO A 189 8.78 1.39 -14.65
N TYR A 190 8.11 2.46 -15.11
CA TYR A 190 7.84 3.64 -14.28
C TYR A 190 6.98 3.30 -13.05
N TYR A 191 5.97 2.44 -13.20
CA TYR A 191 5.16 1.98 -12.08
C TYR A 191 5.94 1.06 -11.15
N GLY A 192 6.83 0.21 -11.70
CA GLY A 192 7.78 -0.57 -10.91
C GLY A 192 8.65 0.30 -9.99
N ARG A 193 9.10 1.45 -10.48
CA ARG A 193 9.81 2.45 -9.67
C ARG A 193 8.90 3.12 -8.64
N LEU A 194 7.71 3.58 -9.04
CA LEU A 194 6.73 4.19 -8.14
C LEU A 194 6.41 3.25 -6.97
N ILE A 195 6.21 1.95 -7.24
CA ILE A 195 5.98 0.93 -6.23
C ILE A 195 7.14 0.87 -5.23
N ARG A 196 8.39 0.80 -5.72
CA ARG A 196 9.59 0.82 -4.86
C ARG A 196 9.75 2.12 -4.07
N GLU A 197 9.28 3.25 -4.60
CA GLU A 197 9.39 4.54 -3.92
C GLU A 197 8.33 4.72 -2.82
N PHE A 198 7.12 4.19 -3.00
CA PHE A 198 6.01 4.44 -2.06
C PHE A 198 5.61 3.23 -1.23
N THR A 199 6.02 2.01 -1.59
CA THR A 199 5.74 0.78 -0.84
C THR A 199 6.99 0.33 -0.11
N ARG A 200 6.84 -0.02 1.16
CA ARG A 200 7.93 -0.45 2.05
C ARG A 200 7.69 -1.83 2.64
N ARG A 201 6.43 -2.18 2.86
CA ARG A 201 6.04 -3.44 3.48
C ARG A 201 4.80 -4.03 2.83
N ILE A 202 4.84 -5.34 2.57
CA ILE A 202 3.68 -6.15 2.26
C ILE A 202 3.45 -7.08 3.45
N ILE A 203 2.31 -6.92 4.10
CA ILE A 203 1.87 -7.75 5.21
C ILE A 203 1.07 -8.91 4.64
N VAL A 204 1.58 -10.12 4.80
CA VAL A 204 0.97 -11.33 4.27
C VAL A 204 0.14 -12.02 5.35
N ARG A 205 -1.09 -12.35 5.00
CA ARG A 205 -2.04 -13.05 5.86
C ARG A 205 -2.42 -14.38 5.22
N LYS A 206 -2.27 -15.48 5.97
CA LYS A 206 -2.94 -16.75 5.68
C LYS A 206 -4.21 -16.86 6.52
N SER A 207 -5.31 -17.21 5.89
CA SER A 207 -6.59 -17.54 6.53
C SER A 207 -7.16 -18.89 6.11
N LEU A 208 -6.59 -19.52 5.07
CA LEU A 208 -7.06 -20.80 4.52
C LEU A 208 -5.87 -21.72 4.21
N GLU A 209 -6.07 -23.03 4.40
CA GLU A 209 -5.14 -24.07 3.95
C GLU A 209 -5.31 -24.35 2.45
N SER A 210 -6.55 -24.32 1.96
CA SER A 210 -6.89 -24.51 0.56
C SER A 210 -8.08 -23.65 0.12
N VAL A 211 -8.21 -23.42 -1.19
CA VAL A 211 -9.38 -22.72 -1.77
C VAL A 211 -10.69 -23.45 -1.45
N SER A 212 -10.66 -24.78 -1.30
CA SER A 212 -11.84 -25.58 -0.92
C SER A 212 -12.33 -25.33 0.51
N ASP A 213 -11.50 -24.75 1.38
CA ASP A 213 -11.88 -24.43 2.76
C ASP A 213 -12.60 -23.07 2.86
N ALA A 214 -12.74 -22.35 1.74
CA ALA A 214 -13.34 -21.04 1.73
C ALA A 214 -14.82 -21.08 2.12
N VAL A 215 -15.20 -20.25 3.10
CA VAL A 215 -16.59 -20.04 3.47
C VAL A 215 -17.32 -19.34 2.32
N PRO A 216 -18.54 -19.77 1.94
CA PRO A 216 -19.33 -19.10 0.91
C PRO A 216 -19.47 -17.60 1.18
N GLY A 217 -19.10 -16.77 0.21
CA GLY A 217 -19.15 -15.31 0.30
C GLY A 217 -17.93 -14.63 0.95
N ALA A 218 -16.99 -15.40 1.53
CA ALA A 218 -15.72 -14.85 1.99
C ALA A 218 -14.77 -14.59 0.82
N SER A 219 -13.98 -13.52 0.89
CA SER A 219 -12.92 -13.27 -0.07
C SER A 219 -11.78 -14.26 0.14
N ILE A 220 -11.42 -15.01 -0.90
CA ILE A 220 -10.28 -15.93 -0.88
C ILE A 220 -8.98 -15.14 -1.06
N PHE A 221 -9.00 -14.16 -1.98
CA PHE A 221 -7.85 -13.35 -2.37
C PHE A 221 -8.19 -11.87 -2.31
N ALA A 222 -7.82 -11.23 -1.22
CA ALA A 222 -7.98 -9.80 -0.99
C ALA A 222 -6.62 -9.09 -0.95
N SER A 223 -6.65 -7.80 -1.27
CA SER A 223 -5.57 -6.87 -0.98
C SER A 223 -6.20 -5.63 -0.36
N GLU A 224 -5.41 -4.90 0.44
CA GLU A 224 -5.91 -3.70 1.11
C GLU A 224 -4.77 -2.72 1.39
N HIS A 225 -4.99 -1.49 0.96
CA HIS A 225 -4.32 -0.30 1.47
C HIS A 225 -5.14 0.32 2.61
N MET A 226 -4.43 0.85 3.61
CA MET A 226 -5.01 1.67 4.68
C MET A 226 -4.45 3.09 4.60
N THR A 227 -5.33 4.10 4.48
CA THR A 227 -4.94 5.52 4.31
C THR A 227 -4.03 6.04 5.43
N ARG A 228 -4.15 5.47 6.64
CA ARG A 228 -3.32 5.82 7.80
C ARG A 228 -1.95 5.12 7.79
N GLN A 229 -1.76 4.09 6.97
CA GLN A 229 -0.56 3.25 6.90
C GLN A 229 0.12 3.40 5.53
N ILE A 230 0.41 4.64 5.11
CA ILE A 230 1.01 4.91 3.79
C ILE A 230 2.34 4.17 3.65
N GLY A 231 2.42 3.30 2.65
CA GLY A 231 3.57 2.48 2.33
C GLY A 231 3.52 1.05 2.86
N ALA A 232 2.43 0.66 3.51
CA ALA A 232 2.08 -0.73 3.72
C ALA A 232 0.98 -1.17 2.74
N ILE A 233 1.02 -2.45 2.38
CA ILE A 233 -0.05 -3.16 1.69
C ILE A 233 -0.34 -4.43 2.49
N ARG A 234 -1.60 -4.84 2.58
CA ARG A 234 -2.00 -6.12 3.16
C ARG A 234 -2.45 -7.06 2.06
N MET A 235 -2.11 -8.33 2.17
CA MET A 235 -2.40 -9.32 1.13
C MET A 235 -2.81 -10.65 1.72
N LEU A 236 -3.94 -11.17 1.24
CA LEU A 236 -4.58 -12.37 1.74
C LEU A 236 -4.28 -13.57 0.85
N ASN A 237 -3.80 -14.65 1.48
CA ASN A 237 -3.55 -15.96 0.92
C ASN A 237 -2.63 -16.01 -0.34
N PRO A 238 -1.52 -15.24 -0.42
CA PRO A 238 -0.61 -15.33 -1.57
C PRO A 238 0.19 -16.65 -1.63
N HIS A 239 0.16 -17.46 -0.58
CA HIS A 239 0.81 -18.78 -0.53
C HIS A 239 0.06 -19.84 -1.34
N LEU A 240 -1.24 -19.65 -1.61
CA LEU A 240 -2.05 -20.63 -2.33
C LEU A 240 -1.62 -20.75 -3.80
N PRO A 241 -1.58 -21.98 -4.39
CA PRO A 241 -1.16 -22.19 -5.77
C PRO A 241 -1.92 -21.36 -6.82
N GLU A 242 -3.21 -21.10 -6.58
CA GLU A 242 -4.10 -20.36 -7.47
C GLU A 242 -3.83 -18.84 -7.47
N PHE A 243 -3.08 -18.34 -6.48
CA PHE A 243 -2.57 -16.98 -6.50
C PHE A 243 -1.42 -16.92 -7.51
N SER A 244 -1.67 -16.29 -8.65
CA SER A 244 -0.73 -16.23 -9.78
C SER A 244 0.11 -14.95 -9.77
N ALA A 245 1.20 -14.92 -10.55
CA ALA A 245 2.00 -13.72 -10.74
C ALA A 245 1.18 -12.55 -11.31
N ALA A 246 0.22 -12.82 -12.21
CA ALA A 246 -0.66 -11.79 -12.75
C ALA A 246 -1.57 -11.18 -11.67
N MET A 247 -2.09 -12.00 -10.74
CA MET A 247 -2.84 -11.49 -9.59
C MET A 247 -1.95 -10.71 -8.62
N ALA A 248 -0.74 -11.19 -8.36
CA ALA A 248 0.23 -10.50 -7.53
C ALA A 248 0.54 -9.12 -8.12
N ALA A 249 0.83 -9.06 -9.43
CA ALA A 249 1.09 -7.83 -10.16
C ALA A 249 -0.09 -6.85 -10.06
N GLU A 250 -1.31 -7.32 -10.32
CA GLU A 250 -2.53 -6.53 -10.19
C GLU A 250 -2.67 -5.93 -8.78
N LYS A 251 -2.58 -6.77 -7.76
CA LYS A 251 -2.79 -6.37 -6.36
C LYS A 251 -1.68 -5.44 -5.85
N ILE A 252 -0.42 -5.73 -6.16
CA ILE A 252 0.71 -4.85 -5.82
C ILE A 252 0.49 -3.48 -6.46
N LEU A 253 0.24 -3.43 -7.77
CA LEU A 253 0.02 -2.18 -8.49
C LEU A 253 -1.16 -1.39 -7.91
N HIS A 254 -2.29 -2.07 -7.69
CA HIS A 254 -3.52 -1.49 -7.16
C HIS A 254 -3.26 -0.74 -5.85
N GLU A 255 -2.72 -1.45 -4.85
CA GLU A 255 -2.54 -0.87 -3.52
C GLU A 255 -1.35 0.11 -3.47
N SER A 256 -0.33 -0.08 -4.30
CA SER A 256 0.77 0.87 -4.41
C SER A 256 0.36 2.20 -5.03
N ILE A 257 -0.58 2.21 -5.97
CA ILE A 257 -1.17 3.46 -6.48
C ILE A 257 -1.95 4.16 -5.38
N HIS A 258 -2.70 3.43 -4.55
CA HIS A 258 -3.32 4.01 -3.37
C HIS A 258 -2.30 4.63 -2.41
N ASN A 259 -1.15 3.96 -2.16
CA ASN A 259 -0.07 4.54 -1.36
C ASN A 259 0.51 5.83 -1.97
N TYR A 260 0.73 5.86 -3.28
CA TYR A 260 1.20 7.06 -3.98
C TYR A 260 0.19 8.21 -3.90
N LEU A 261 -1.08 7.94 -4.20
CA LEU A 261 -2.13 8.95 -4.15
C LEU A 261 -2.36 9.46 -2.72
N ALA A 262 -2.34 8.58 -1.72
CA ALA A 262 -2.40 8.97 -0.32
C ALA A 262 -1.21 9.85 0.07
N ALA A 263 0.00 9.59 -0.45
CA ALA A 263 1.15 10.46 -0.24
C ALA A 263 0.98 11.83 -0.91
N CYS A 264 0.42 11.88 -2.13
CA CYS A 264 0.04 13.13 -2.79
C CYS A 264 -0.95 13.94 -1.95
N GLU A 265 -2.05 13.31 -1.50
CA GLU A 265 -3.05 13.98 -0.67
C GLU A 265 -2.49 14.43 0.68
N TYR A 266 -1.56 13.65 1.23
CA TYR A 266 -0.91 13.98 2.49
C TYR A 266 -0.08 15.26 2.37
N VAL A 267 0.67 15.43 1.27
CA VAL A 267 1.56 16.57 1.04
C VAL A 267 0.82 17.80 0.49
N HIS A 268 -0.12 17.59 -0.43
CA HIS A 268 -0.75 18.68 -1.19
C HIS A 268 -2.18 19.01 -0.71
N GLY A 269 -2.72 18.26 0.24
CA GLY A 269 -4.12 18.35 0.65
C GLY A 269 -5.00 17.36 -0.12
N SER A 270 -6.18 17.05 0.43
CA SER A 270 -7.11 16.10 -0.17
C SER A 270 -7.56 16.55 -1.57
N PHE A 271 -7.71 15.61 -2.50
CA PHE A 271 -8.14 15.92 -3.87
C PHE A 271 -9.56 16.50 -3.96
N CYS A 272 -10.39 16.23 -2.94
CA CYS A 272 -11.74 16.77 -2.82
C CYS A 272 -12.09 17.01 -1.35
N HIS A 273 -13.08 17.88 -1.09
CA HIS A 273 -13.61 18.09 0.26
C HIS A 273 -14.20 16.81 0.85
N ARG A 274 -13.85 16.53 2.12
CA ARG A 274 -14.40 15.42 2.90
C ARG A 274 -15.70 15.92 3.57
N GLY A 275 -16.85 15.34 3.25
CA GLY A 275 -18.08 15.71 3.96
C GLY A 275 -19.42 15.45 3.27
N ASN A 276 -19.45 14.94 2.04
CA ASN A 276 -20.74 14.70 1.38
C ASN A 276 -21.44 13.48 1.97
N GLU A 277 -22.63 13.70 2.56
CA GLU A 277 -23.54 12.63 2.97
C GLU A 277 -23.99 11.79 1.75
N VAL A 278 -24.12 12.47 0.60
CA VAL A 278 -24.39 11.84 -0.69
C VAL A 278 -23.08 11.38 -1.31
N ARG A 279 -23.04 10.11 -1.74
CA ARG A 279 -21.86 9.46 -2.29
C ARG A 279 -22.07 9.10 -3.76
N PRO A 280 -21.07 9.30 -4.63
CA PRO A 280 -21.12 8.79 -5.99
C PRO A 280 -21.25 7.27 -5.98
N VAL A 281 -22.04 6.74 -6.90
CA VAL A 281 -22.13 5.28 -7.12
C VAL A 281 -20.99 4.88 -8.05
N SER A 282 -20.10 4.01 -7.57
CA SER A 282 -19.00 3.50 -8.35
C SER A 282 -19.50 2.74 -9.58
N PRO A 283 -19.05 3.08 -10.81
CA PRO A 283 -19.46 2.36 -12.00
C PRO A 283 -18.82 0.96 -12.10
N TRP A 284 -17.80 0.66 -11.28
CA TRP A 284 -17.18 -0.67 -11.23
C TRP A 284 -17.85 -1.64 -10.27
N SER A 285 -18.38 -1.14 -9.15
CA SER A 285 -18.93 -1.99 -8.08
C SER A 285 -20.42 -1.79 -7.82
N GLY A 286 -21.01 -0.72 -8.34
CA GLY A 286 -22.39 -0.32 -8.03
C GLY A 286 -22.59 0.18 -6.60
N ASN A 287 -21.52 0.29 -5.81
CA ASN A 287 -21.60 0.73 -4.42
C ASN A 287 -21.35 2.23 -4.28
N PRO A 288 -22.04 2.91 -3.34
CA PRO A 288 -21.77 4.30 -3.01
C PRO A 288 -20.41 4.44 -2.29
N ILE A 289 -19.51 5.24 -2.84
CA ILE A 289 -18.15 5.47 -2.31
C ILE A 289 -17.85 6.97 -2.14
N PRO A 290 -16.94 7.40 -1.27
CA PRO A 290 -16.52 8.81 -1.20
C PRO A 290 -15.93 9.33 -2.52
N ASN A 291 -16.03 10.63 -2.80
CA ASN A 291 -15.41 11.27 -3.98
C ASN A 291 -13.91 10.97 -4.09
N SER A 292 -13.16 11.01 -2.99
CA SER A 292 -11.73 10.71 -2.99
C SER A 292 -11.45 9.26 -3.38
N SER A 293 -12.24 8.32 -2.85
CA SER A 293 -12.17 6.91 -3.23
C SER A 293 -12.52 6.69 -4.71
N PHE A 294 -13.48 7.45 -5.25
CA PHE A 294 -13.81 7.40 -6.67
C PHE A 294 -12.65 7.90 -7.54
N ILE A 295 -12.06 9.06 -7.21
CA ILE A 295 -10.87 9.58 -7.90
C ILE A 295 -9.77 8.52 -7.89
N HIS A 296 -9.46 7.93 -6.72
CA HIS A 296 -8.46 6.88 -6.62
C HIS A 296 -8.80 5.67 -7.49
N ALA A 297 -10.07 5.23 -7.51
CA ALA A 297 -10.52 4.11 -8.32
C ALA A 297 -10.27 4.35 -9.81
N VAL A 298 -10.49 5.57 -10.32
CA VAL A 298 -10.19 5.93 -11.71
C VAL A 298 -8.71 5.67 -12.05
N PHE A 299 -7.77 6.20 -11.25
CA PHE A 299 -6.34 5.98 -11.48
C PHE A 299 -5.93 4.51 -11.38
N VAL A 300 -6.45 3.82 -10.36
CA VAL A 300 -6.13 2.42 -10.09
C VAL A 300 -6.60 1.51 -11.21
N TYR A 301 -7.87 1.62 -11.61
CA TYR A 301 -8.42 0.78 -12.67
C TYR A 301 -7.81 1.10 -14.04
N PHE A 302 -7.48 2.36 -14.31
CA PHE A 302 -6.74 2.74 -15.50
C PHE A 302 -5.37 2.06 -15.56
N ALA A 303 -4.59 2.14 -14.47
CA ALA A 303 -3.26 1.53 -14.43
C ALA A 303 -3.32 0.00 -14.48
N CYS A 304 -4.31 -0.63 -13.82
CA CYS A 304 -4.50 -2.08 -13.90
C CYS A 304 -4.85 -2.53 -15.32
N PHE A 305 -5.68 -1.77 -16.05
CA PHE A 305 -5.95 -2.03 -17.47
C PHE A 305 -4.66 -1.93 -18.31
N LYS A 306 -3.90 -0.84 -18.16
CA LYS A 306 -2.63 -0.64 -18.88
C LYS A 306 -1.60 -1.74 -18.58
N LEU A 307 -1.56 -2.25 -17.35
CA LEU A 307 -0.73 -3.41 -17.00
C LEU A 307 -1.12 -4.65 -17.81
N MET A 308 -2.40 -5.01 -17.81
CA MET A 308 -2.88 -6.21 -18.48
C MET A 308 -2.69 -6.12 -20.00
N GLU A 309 -2.94 -4.94 -20.58
CA GLU A 309 -2.68 -4.67 -21.99
C GLU A 309 -1.20 -4.85 -22.33
N ALA A 310 -0.30 -4.13 -21.65
CA ALA A 310 1.14 -4.19 -21.94
C ALA A 310 1.73 -5.58 -21.72
N ALA A 311 1.33 -6.26 -20.64
CA ALA A 311 1.77 -7.63 -20.35
C ALA A 311 1.23 -8.62 -21.38
N GLY A 312 0.00 -8.41 -21.88
CA GLY A 312 -0.62 -9.22 -22.92
C GLY A 312 0.09 -9.08 -24.27
N GLU A 313 0.35 -7.84 -24.71
CA GLU A 313 1.08 -7.52 -25.93
C GLU A 313 2.51 -8.09 -25.92
N ALA A 314 3.16 -8.08 -24.76
CA ALA A 314 4.49 -8.64 -24.57
C ALA A 314 4.51 -10.18 -24.40
N GLY A 315 3.35 -10.85 -24.39
CA GLY A 315 3.25 -12.30 -24.17
C GLY A 315 3.64 -12.76 -22.76
N LEU A 316 3.72 -11.84 -21.80
CA LEU A 316 4.17 -12.09 -20.43
C LEU A 316 3.08 -12.72 -19.56
N LEU A 317 1.83 -12.66 -19.99
CA LEU A 317 0.69 -13.32 -19.34
C LEU A 317 0.63 -14.82 -19.65
N SER A 318 1.78 -15.48 -19.84
CA SER A 318 1.87 -16.92 -20.08
C SER A 318 1.39 -17.70 -18.86
N ALA A 319 0.11 -18.01 -18.83
CA ALA A 319 -0.55 -18.71 -17.73
C ALA A 319 -1.41 -19.88 -18.25
N PRO A 320 -1.65 -20.91 -17.43
CA PRO A 320 -2.60 -21.97 -17.74
C PRO A 320 -3.97 -21.42 -18.19
N GLU A 321 -4.74 -22.20 -18.94
CA GLU A 321 -6.01 -21.74 -19.53
C GLU A 321 -7.00 -21.15 -18.51
N HIS A 322 -7.05 -21.70 -17.29
CA HIS A 322 -7.89 -21.18 -16.20
C HIS A 322 -7.48 -19.77 -15.75
N ASP A 323 -6.18 -19.47 -15.76
CA ASP A 323 -5.66 -18.15 -15.42
C ASP A 323 -5.94 -17.13 -16.53
N GLN A 324 -5.91 -17.56 -17.80
CA GLN A 324 -6.26 -16.70 -18.94
C GLN A 324 -7.71 -16.22 -18.88
N ALA A 325 -8.64 -17.12 -18.56
CA ALA A 325 -10.05 -16.75 -18.40
C ALA A 325 -10.24 -15.72 -17.27
N ARG A 326 -9.53 -15.90 -16.16
CA ARG A 326 -9.54 -14.97 -15.02
C ARG A 326 -8.94 -13.61 -15.38
N ILE A 327 -7.79 -13.58 -16.03
CA ILE A 327 -7.12 -12.36 -16.50
C ILE A 327 -8.06 -11.58 -17.43
N ARG A 328 -8.69 -12.25 -18.40
CA ARG A 328 -9.68 -11.61 -19.29
C ARG A 328 -10.86 -11.05 -18.51
N ALA A 329 -11.45 -11.82 -17.58
CA ALA A 329 -12.56 -11.36 -16.77
C ALA A 329 -12.18 -10.13 -15.91
N ARG A 330 -10.98 -10.11 -15.33
CA ARG A 330 -10.46 -8.96 -14.57
C ARG A 330 -10.21 -7.74 -15.47
N THR A 331 -9.66 -7.94 -16.66
CA THR A 331 -9.44 -6.88 -17.64
C THR A 331 -10.77 -6.22 -18.04
N LEU A 332 -11.80 -7.03 -18.33
CA LEU A 332 -13.16 -6.56 -18.59
C LEU A 332 -13.73 -5.77 -17.41
N GLN A 333 -13.47 -6.23 -16.19
CA GLN A 333 -13.88 -5.51 -14.98
C GLN A 333 -13.19 -4.15 -14.85
N PHE A 334 -11.91 -4.00 -15.24
CA PHE A 334 -11.23 -2.70 -15.16
C PHE A 334 -11.81 -1.68 -16.14
N VAL A 335 -12.14 -2.12 -17.35
CA VAL A 335 -12.69 -1.22 -18.38
C VAL A 335 -14.16 -0.89 -18.16
N SER A 336 -14.93 -1.76 -17.49
CA SER A 336 -16.40 -1.63 -17.40
C SER A 336 -16.86 -0.27 -16.90
N GLY A 337 -16.20 0.29 -15.89
CA GLY A 337 -16.56 1.60 -15.36
C GLY A 337 -16.30 2.76 -16.34
N PHE A 338 -15.28 2.64 -17.18
CA PHE A 338 -14.93 3.64 -18.20
C PHE A 338 -15.88 3.59 -19.41
N LEU A 339 -16.53 2.46 -19.65
CA LEU A 339 -17.52 2.29 -20.72
C LEU A 339 -18.90 2.87 -20.37
N SER A 340 -19.11 3.40 -19.17
CA SER A 340 -20.32 4.17 -18.81
C SER A 340 -20.55 5.31 -19.81
N ASN A 341 -21.80 5.69 -20.09
CA ASN A 341 -22.13 6.82 -20.96
C ASN A 341 -21.83 8.20 -20.34
N GLN A 342 -21.74 8.29 -19.01
CA GLN A 342 -21.40 9.53 -18.29
C GLN A 342 -19.88 9.75 -18.29
N SER A 343 -19.43 11.01 -18.24
CA SER A 343 -18.00 11.29 -18.06
C SER A 343 -17.54 10.86 -16.66
N MET A 344 -16.24 10.66 -16.45
CA MET A 344 -15.72 10.34 -15.10
C MET A 344 -15.95 11.50 -14.14
N THR A 345 -15.84 12.74 -14.63
CA THR A 345 -16.11 13.94 -13.84
C THR A 345 -17.58 14.07 -13.43
N ASP A 346 -18.51 13.66 -14.28
CA ASP A 346 -19.96 13.70 -13.98
C ASP A 346 -20.38 12.75 -12.86
N PHE A 347 -19.58 11.71 -12.58
CA PHE A 347 -19.83 10.84 -11.43
C PHE A 347 -19.60 11.54 -10.10
N LEU A 348 -18.78 12.59 -10.03
CA LEU A 348 -18.51 13.30 -8.78
C LEU A 348 -19.79 14.03 -8.31
N ILE A 349 -20.17 13.83 -7.05
CA ILE A 349 -21.32 14.55 -6.47
C ILE A 349 -21.11 16.07 -6.47
N THR A 350 -19.86 16.50 -6.36
CA THR A 350 -19.44 17.88 -6.60
C THR A 350 -17.99 17.87 -7.07
N ALA A 351 -17.70 18.68 -8.09
CA ALA A 351 -16.36 18.99 -8.55
C ALA A 351 -15.76 20.23 -7.84
N GLU A 352 -16.51 20.84 -6.92
CA GLU A 352 -16.05 22.02 -6.18
C GLU A 352 -14.79 21.70 -5.36
N GLY A 353 -13.75 22.49 -5.55
CA GLY A 353 -12.46 22.33 -4.88
C GLY A 353 -11.58 21.21 -5.46
N VAL A 354 -12.01 20.51 -6.51
CA VAL A 354 -11.16 19.59 -7.27
C VAL A 354 -10.37 20.39 -8.30
N ASP A 355 -9.08 20.12 -8.40
CA ASP A 355 -8.21 20.77 -9.39
C ASP A 355 -8.70 20.52 -10.82
N ALA A 356 -8.74 21.56 -11.65
CA ALA A 356 -9.27 21.46 -13.01
C ALA A 356 -8.44 20.52 -13.90
N VAL A 357 -7.11 20.51 -13.72
CA VAL A 357 -6.23 19.59 -14.46
C VAL A 357 -6.52 18.16 -14.04
N LEU A 358 -6.76 17.90 -12.75
CA LEU A 358 -7.17 16.58 -12.28
C LEU A 358 -8.47 16.12 -12.96
N LEU A 359 -9.50 16.96 -13.01
CA LEU A 359 -10.77 16.65 -13.68
C LEU A 359 -10.58 16.28 -15.16
N GLU A 360 -9.83 17.10 -15.90
CA GLU A 360 -9.49 16.82 -17.31
C GLU A 360 -8.76 15.47 -17.47
N ARG A 361 -7.90 15.09 -16.51
CA ARG A 361 -7.20 13.80 -16.54
C ARG A 361 -8.13 12.62 -16.31
N LEU A 362 -9.15 12.74 -15.45
CA LEU A 362 -10.13 11.67 -15.23
C LEU A 362 -10.86 11.33 -16.53
N ASP A 363 -11.34 12.34 -17.25
CA ASP A 363 -12.06 12.14 -18.51
C ASP A 363 -11.13 11.69 -19.63
N ALA A 364 -9.90 12.20 -19.69
CA ALA A 364 -8.90 11.74 -20.66
C ALA A 364 -8.56 10.25 -20.50
N MET A 365 -8.51 9.73 -19.27
CA MET A 365 -8.32 8.29 -19.03
C MET A 365 -9.48 7.46 -19.56
N GLN A 366 -10.71 7.95 -19.40
CA GLN A 366 -11.90 7.30 -19.95
C GLN A 366 -11.87 7.23 -21.46
N GLU A 367 -11.59 8.36 -22.12
CA GLU A 367 -11.51 8.41 -23.58
C GLU A 367 -10.41 7.51 -24.13
N ALA A 368 -9.26 7.43 -23.45
CA ALA A 368 -8.18 6.50 -23.84
C ALA A 368 -8.63 5.04 -23.81
N ILE A 369 -9.38 4.61 -22.78
CA ILE A 369 -9.92 3.24 -22.70
C ILE A 369 -11.00 3.01 -23.75
N ARG A 370 -11.94 3.94 -23.93
CA ARG A 370 -13.01 3.83 -24.93
C ARG A 370 -12.43 3.70 -26.35
N ALA A 371 -11.43 4.51 -26.68
CA ALA A 371 -10.77 4.45 -27.98
C ALA A 371 -10.12 3.07 -28.21
N ARG A 372 -9.48 2.52 -27.18
CA ARG A 372 -8.82 1.21 -27.28
C ARG A 372 -9.80 0.05 -27.47
N VAL A 373 -10.89 0.03 -26.70
CA VAL A 373 -11.90 -1.03 -26.77
C VAL A 373 -12.66 -1.01 -28.10
N ARG A 374 -12.97 0.17 -28.64
CA ARG A 374 -13.63 0.31 -29.96
C ARG A 374 -12.79 -0.27 -31.11
N VAL A 375 -11.47 -0.10 -31.08
CA VAL A 375 -10.57 -0.66 -32.09
C VAL A 375 -10.63 -2.19 -32.07
N GLU A 376 -10.73 -2.81 -30.89
CA GLU A 376 -10.82 -4.27 -30.78
C GLU A 376 -12.15 -4.83 -31.31
N GLU A 377 -13.26 -4.10 -31.20
CA GLU A 377 -14.54 -4.49 -31.79
C GLU A 377 -14.49 -4.50 -33.33
N GLU A 378 -13.83 -3.50 -33.92
CA GLU A 378 -13.65 -3.43 -35.38
C GLU A 378 -12.73 -4.55 -35.90
N ASP A 379 -11.63 -4.86 -35.21
CA ASP A 379 -10.71 -5.93 -35.60
C ASP A 379 -11.34 -7.33 -35.52
N VAL A 380 -12.36 -7.52 -34.67
CA VAL A 380 -13.12 -8.78 -34.56
C VAL A 380 -14.20 -8.92 -35.65
N GLU A 381 -14.72 -7.82 -36.20
CA GLU A 381 -15.66 -7.87 -37.33
C GLU A 381 -14.96 -8.14 -38.69
N TYR A 382 -13.64 -7.96 -38.80
CA TYR A 382 -12.87 -8.16 -40.04
C TYR A 382 -11.95 -9.40 -40.05
N ALA A 383 -11.93 -10.20 -38.99
CA ALA A 383 -11.20 -11.48 -38.89
C ALA A 383 -12.15 -12.68 -39.00
#